data_AF-A0A925J1Q6-F1
#
_entry.id   AF-A0A925J1Q6-F1
#
_cell.length_a   1.000
_cell.length_b   1.000
_cell.length_c   1.000
_cell.angle_alpha   90.00
_cell.angle_beta   90.00
_cell.angle_gamma   90.00
#
_symmetry.space_group_name_H-M   'P 1'
#
loop_
_entity.id
_entity.type
_entity.pdbx_description
1 polymer ?
#
loop_
_entity_poly.entity_id
_entity_poly.type
_entity_poly.pdbx_seq_one_letter_code
_entity_poly.pdbx_strand_id
1 'polypeptide(L)'
;GLDDDTPGYNELLGAQGGLTALLLAVREGQSGAVDALLSGGADVNLVSRGDHTSPLLMAAINGHYDLALKLLKGGANPNLLSDAGAGPLYAVLNKEWAPSTRTPQPAFQLQQKTTYLEVVKALLEAKADPNVRLKRNLWYTTYNRDNLRVDFAGATPFFRAAYATDVPAMKLLLAAGADPRIATIRPAPRARRGSSDGAATTPRADPSGQPPVPDGGPGVLAIHAASGVGYGQGFAANDHRHVTDGWLPAVKYLVEELGTDVNARDFNGYTPLHHAAARGDNAMIQYLVSKGADVTAVSRSGQTTADMANGPVQRISPYLDTVKLLESLGSKNNHKCVSC
;
A
#
# COMPACT_ATOMS: atom_id res chain seq x y z
N GLY A 1 31.30 24.00 -25.51
CA GLY A 1 30.09 23.25 -25.87
C GLY A 1 29.55 22.67 -24.59
N LEU A 2 28.45 23.22 -24.11
CA LEU A 2 27.71 22.70 -22.95
C LEU A 2 26.36 22.27 -23.50
N ASP A 3 26.38 21.16 -24.24
CA ASP A 3 25.15 20.43 -24.54
C ASP A 3 24.95 19.46 -23.38
N ASP A 4 24.41 19.98 -22.28
CA ASP A 4 23.89 19.17 -21.18
C ASP A 4 22.48 18.73 -21.59
N ASP A 5 22.39 17.60 -22.30
CA ASP A 5 21.15 16.92 -22.71
C ASP A 5 20.34 16.36 -21.52
N THR A 6 20.60 16.81 -20.29
CA THR A 6 19.81 16.42 -19.12
C THR A 6 18.56 17.32 -19.05
N PRO A 7 17.35 16.77 -19.23
CA PRO A 7 16.14 17.58 -19.20
C PRO A 7 16.03 18.32 -17.87
N GLY A 8 15.73 19.60 -17.91
CA GLY A 8 15.49 20.40 -16.70
C GLY A 8 14.34 19.81 -15.87
N TYR A 9 14.27 20.11 -14.58
CA TYR A 9 13.21 19.61 -13.68
C TYR A 9 11.78 19.84 -14.23
N ASN A 10 11.58 20.93 -14.97
CA ASN A 10 10.32 21.26 -15.63
C ASN A 10 10.08 20.48 -16.93
N GLU A 11 11.13 20.02 -17.61
CA GLU A 11 11.04 19.17 -18.82
C GLU A 11 10.80 17.70 -18.43
N LEU A 12 11.21 17.30 -17.22
CA LEU A 12 10.86 16.00 -16.61
C LEU A 12 9.41 15.95 -16.10
N LEU A 13 8.81 17.12 -15.82
CA LEU A 13 7.42 17.27 -15.42
C LEU A 13 6.59 17.69 -16.64
N GLY A 14 6.08 16.71 -17.40
CA GLY A 14 5.38 16.95 -18.67
C GLY A 14 4.26 18.02 -18.65
N ALA A 15 3.68 18.33 -17.49
CA ALA A 15 2.88 19.52 -17.25
C ALA A 15 2.88 19.90 -15.75
N GLN A 16 2.77 21.19 -15.43
CA GLN A 16 2.57 21.71 -14.07
C GLN A 16 1.21 22.42 -13.95
N GLY A 17 0.48 22.15 -12.87
CA GLY A 17 -0.85 22.73 -12.64
C GLY A 17 -1.94 22.04 -13.45
N GLY A 18 -2.84 22.81 -14.06
CA GLY A 18 -3.91 22.27 -14.90
C GLY A 18 -5.20 21.90 -14.16
N LEU A 19 -5.42 22.42 -12.96
CA LEU A 19 -6.73 22.36 -12.31
C LEU A 19 -7.71 23.26 -13.06
N THR A 20 -8.84 22.69 -13.46
CA THR A 20 -10.01 23.45 -13.89
C THR A 20 -10.64 24.16 -12.68
N ALA A 21 -11.54 25.12 -12.93
CA ALA A 21 -12.32 25.74 -11.87
C ALA A 21 -13.10 24.68 -11.05
N LEU A 22 -13.64 23.66 -11.72
CA LEU A 22 -14.33 22.54 -11.08
C LEU A 22 -13.39 21.74 -10.18
N LEU A 23 -12.20 21.38 -10.66
CA LEU A 23 -11.22 20.63 -9.87
C LEU A 23 -10.78 21.41 -8.63
N LEU A 24 -10.57 22.73 -8.75
CA LEU A 24 -10.23 23.57 -7.60
C LEU A 24 -11.38 23.62 -6.59
N ALA A 25 -12.61 23.86 -7.04
CA ALA A 25 -13.78 23.88 -6.17
C ALA A 25 -13.98 22.54 -5.44
N VAL A 26 -13.76 21.43 -6.14
CA VAL A 26 -13.85 20.08 -5.56
C VAL A 26 -12.73 19.81 -4.56
N ARG A 27 -11.48 20.19 -4.85
CA ARG A 27 -10.35 20.07 -3.92
C ARG A 27 -10.63 20.78 -2.60
N GLU A 28 -11.22 21.96 -2.66
CA GLU A 28 -11.58 22.76 -1.48
C GLU A 28 -12.91 22.35 -0.83
N GLY A 29 -13.64 21.37 -1.39
CA GLY A 29 -14.93 20.90 -0.84
C GLY A 29 -16.08 21.91 -0.99
N GLN A 30 -15.95 22.91 -1.85
CA GLN A 30 -16.90 24.02 -2.01
C GLN A 30 -18.14 23.60 -2.80
N SER A 31 -19.05 22.88 -2.16
CA SER A 31 -20.23 22.27 -2.79
C SER A 31 -21.10 23.26 -3.59
N GLY A 32 -21.28 24.50 -3.11
CA GLY A 32 -22.06 25.51 -3.83
C GLY A 32 -21.37 26.01 -5.11
N ALA A 33 -20.04 26.14 -5.10
CA ALA A 33 -19.28 26.47 -6.30
C ALA A 33 -19.30 25.32 -7.31
N VAL A 34 -19.22 24.07 -6.83
CA VAL A 34 -19.38 22.88 -7.67
C VAL A 34 -20.74 22.88 -8.37
N ASP A 35 -21.83 23.19 -7.65
CA ASP A 35 -23.17 23.28 -8.23
C ASP A 35 -23.27 24.32 -9.34
N ALA A 36 -22.75 25.53 -9.07
CA ALA A 36 -22.76 26.61 -10.05
C ALA A 36 -21.98 26.24 -11.32
N LEU A 37 -20.82 25.60 -11.17
CA LEU A 37 -19.97 25.20 -12.30
C LEU A 37 -20.62 24.09 -13.12
N LEU A 38 -21.17 23.06 -12.48
CA LEU A 38 -21.87 21.97 -13.19
C LEU A 38 -23.13 22.50 -13.90
N SER A 39 -23.90 23.38 -13.24
CA SER A 39 -25.07 24.04 -13.85
C SER A 39 -24.68 24.94 -15.03
N GLY A 40 -23.48 25.52 -14.98
CA GLY A 40 -22.88 26.29 -16.08
C GLY A 40 -22.29 25.45 -17.19
N GLY A 41 -22.43 24.12 -17.15
CA GLY A 41 -21.96 23.21 -18.20
C GLY A 41 -20.51 22.74 -18.06
N ALA A 42 -19.89 22.89 -16.89
CA ALA A 42 -18.59 22.29 -16.64
C ALA A 42 -18.68 20.76 -16.75
N ASP A 43 -17.78 20.15 -17.52
CA ASP A 43 -17.73 18.70 -17.66
C ASP A 43 -17.23 18.05 -16.36
N VAL A 44 -18.11 17.24 -15.75
CA VAL A 44 -17.88 16.49 -14.50
C VAL A 44 -16.72 15.47 -14.62
N ASN A 45 -16.33 15.12 -15.85
CA ASN A 45 -15.28 14.17 -16.16
C ASN A 45 -14.00 14.82 -16.69
N LEU A 46 -13.94 16.15 -16.80
CA LEU A 46 -12.76 16.85 -17.29
C LEU A 46 -11.60 16.73 -16.29
N VAL A 47 -10.59 15.96 -16.69
CA VAL A 47 -9.41 15.67 -15.88
C VAL A 47 -8.41 16.82 -15.88
N SER A 48 -7.57 16.85 -14.84
CA SER A 48 -6.45 17.78 -14.75
C SER A 48 -5.49 17.55 -15.91
N ARG A 49 -4.85 18.62 -16.41
CA ARG A 49 -3.79 18.48 -17.44
C ARG A 49 -2.45 18.00 -16.86
N GLY A 50 -2.27 18.12 -15.54
CA GLY A 50 -1.00 17.80 -14.88
C GLY A 50 -0.79 16.31 -14.63
N ASP A 51 -1.85 15.61 -14.18
CA ASP A 51 -1.76 14.21 -13.74
C ASP A 51 -3.01 13.38 -14.09
N HIS A 52 -3.89 13.91 -14.93
CA HIS A 52 -5.16 13.29 -15.31
C HIS A 52 -6.10 12.98 -14.13
N THR A 53 -5.99 13.71 -13.02
CA THR A 53 -6.94 13.59 -11.91
C THR A 53 -8.32 14.12 -12.28
N SER A 54 -9.35 13.26 -12.19
CA SER A 54 -10.76 13.63 -12.39
C SER A 54 -11.36 14.35 -11.17
N PRO A 55 -12.48 15.10 -11.33
CA PRO A 55 -13.19 15.70 -10.19
C PRO A 55 -13.56 14.68 -9.11
N LEU A 56 -14.08 13.50 -9.49
CA LEU A 56 -14.42 12.45 -8.53
C LEU A 56 -13.18 11.90 -7.79
N LEU A 57 -12.07 11.72 -8.50
CA LEU A 57 -10.81 11.31 -7.87
C LEU A 57 -10.28 12.40 -6.92
N MET A 58 -10.36 13.68 -7.30
CA MET A 58 -9.96 14.81 -6.46
C MET A 58 -10.76 14.86 -5.15
N ALA A 59 -12.09 14.64 -5.21
CA ALA A 59 -12.93 14.56 -4.02
C ALA A 59 -12.49 13.42 -3.09
N ALA A 60 -12.24 12.23 -3.65
CA ALA A 60 -11.80 11.06 -2.90
C ALA A 60 -10.44 11.26 -2.21
N ILE A 61 -9.45 11.81 -2.92
CA ILE A 61 -8.10 12.08 -2.38
C ILE A 61 -8.17 13.06 -1.18
N ASN A 62 -9.06 14.04 -1.23
CA ASN A 62 -9.19 15.05 -0.18
C ASN A 62 -10.15 14.64 0.95
N GLY A 63 -10.86 13.52 0.81
CA GLY A 63 -11.79 13.03 1.82
C GLY A 63 -13.15 13.75 1.83
N HIS A 64 -13.53 14.39 0.72
CA HIS A 64 -14.83 15.05 0.56
C HIS A 64 -15.89 14.03 0.12
N TYR A 65 -16.22 13.08 0.98
CA TYR A 65 -17.08 11.93 0.68
C TYR A 65 -18.52 12.31 0.28
N ASP A 66 -19.11 13.32 0.94
CA ASP A 66 -20.45 13.80 0.58
C ASP A 66 -20.45 14.37 -0.85
N LEU A 67 -19.40 15.12 -1.19
CA LEU A 67 -19.21 15.69 -2.52
C LEU A 67 -18.88 14.61 -3.56
N ALA A 68 -18.11 13.58 -3.20
CA ALA A 68 -17.82 12.46 -4.08
C ALA A 68 -19.10 11.73 -4.50
N LEU A 69 -20.01 11.45 -3.55
CA LEU A 69 -21.32 10.87 -3.87
C LEU A 69 -22.17 11.78 -4.77
N LYS A 70 -22.12 13.10 -4.54
CA LYS A 70 -22.83 14.07 -5.36
C LYS A 70 -22.32 14.08 -6.80
N LEU A 71 -21.00 14.08 -6.99
CA LEU A 71 -20.37 14.00 -8.33
C LEU A 71 -20.74 12.68 -9.02
N LEU A 72 -20.70 11.56 -8.30
CA LEU A 72 -21.07 10.25 -8.84
C LEU A 72 -22.54 10.22 -9.30
N LYS A 73 -23.47 10.75 -8.49
CA LYS A 73 -24.88 10.93 -8.88
C LYS A 73 -25.05 11.87 -10.08
N GLY A 74 -24.14 12.85 -10.22
CA GLY A 74 -24.07 13.77 -11.36
C GLY A 74 -23.42 13.20 -12.62
N GLY A 75 -23.14 11.89 -12.69
CA GLY A 75 -22.59 11.24 -13.88
C GLY A 75 -21.06 11.23 -13.96
N ALA A 76 -20.36 11.48 -12.85
CA ALA A 76 -18.92 11.29 -12.81
C ALA A 76 -18.55 9.82 -13.04
N ASN A 77 -17.59 9.57 -13.93
CA ASN A 77 -17.08 8.25 -14.26
C ASN A 77 -16.15 7.74 -13.13
N PRO A 78 -16.49 6.62 -12.45
CA PRO A 78 -15.71 6.11 -11.34
C PRO A 78 -14.41 5.40 -11.76
N ASN A 79 -14.15 5.27 -13.07
CA ASN A 79 -12.99 4.56 -13.63
C ASN A 79 -11.94 5.49 -14.28
N LEU A 80 -12.07 6.82 -14.14
CA LEU A 80 -11.01 7.74 -14.58
C LEU A 80 -9.82 7.67 -13.63
N LEU A 81 -8.66 7.34 -14.19
CA LEU A 81 -7.41 7.12 -13.45
C LEU A 81 -6.45 8.28 -13.64
N SER A 82 -5.69 8.62 -12.59
CA SER A 82 -4.52 9.47 -12.73
C SER A 82 -3.38 8.78 -13.47
N ASP A 83 -2.33 9.53 -13.81
CA ASP A 83 -1.10 9.00 -14.42
C ASP A 83 -0.38 7.95 -13.55
N ALA A 84 -0.65 7.97 -12.25
CA ALA A 84 -0.16 6.96 -11.32
C ALA A 84 -1.03 5.70 -11.26
N GLY A 85 -2.12 5.63 -12.05
CA GLY A 85 -3.07 4.52 -12.07
C GLY A 85 -4.05 4.51 -10.90
N ALA A 86 -4.12 5.58 -10.10
CA ALA A 86 -5.08 5.66 -9.00
C ALA A 86 -6.45 6.08 -9.53
N GLY A 87 -7.47 5.29 -9.23
CA GLY A 87 -8.88 5.64 -9.44
C GLY A 87 -9.58 6.02 -8.13
N PRO A 88 -10.80 6.58 -8.20
CA PRO A 88 -11.61 6.96 -7.04
C PRO A 88 -11.72 5.86 -5.97
N LEU A 89 -11.94 4.60 -6.39
CA LEU A 89 -12.09 3.46 -5.49
C LEU A 89 -10.83 3.22 -4.63
N TYR A 90 -9.65 3.21 -5.25
CA TYR A 90 -8.38 3.09 -4.53
C TYR A 90 -8.16 4.30 -3.63
N ALA A 91 -8.46 5.51 -4.12
CA ALA A 91 -8.20 6.75 -3.40
C ALA A 91 -9.00 6.88 -2.11
N VAL A 92 -10.26 6.44 -2.07
CA VAL A 92 -11.08 6.44 -0.85
C VAL A 92 -10.46 5.55 0.23
N LEU A 93 -10.12 4.31 -0.11
CA LEU A 93 -9.46 3.38 0.81
C LEU A 93 -8.11 3.92 1.28
N ASN A 94 -7.35 4.52 0.36
CA ASN A 94 -6.07 5.11 0.71
C ASN A 94 -6.22 6.31 1.62
N LYS A 95 -7.17 7.22 1.37
CA LYS A 95 -7.39 8.42 2.20
C LYS A 95 -7.79 8.04 3.61
N GLU A 96 -8.63 7.02 3.78
CA GLU A 96 -9.04 6.55 5.10
C GLU A 96 -7.83 6.06 5.92
N TRP A 97 -6.97 5.27 5.30
CA TRP A 97 -5.94 4.50 6.00
C TRP A 97 -4.52 5.01 5.78
N ALA A 98 -4.30 6.12 5.06
CA ALA A 98 -2.96 6.64 4.82
C ALA A 98 -2.32 7.08 6.14
N PRO A 99 -1.00 6.85 6.32
CA PRO A 99 -0.27 7.39 7.45
C PRO A 99 -0.50 8.90 7.62
N SER A 100 -0.76 9.32 8.86
CA SER A 100 -0.94 10.73 9.23
C SER A 100 0.15 11.17 10.19
N THR A 101 0.54 12.44 10.08
CA THR A 101 1.57 13.03 10.95
C THR A 101 0.97 13.47 12.28
N ARG A 102 1.82 13.82 13.24
CA ARG A 102 1.41 14.48 14.50
C ARG A 102 1.10 15.97 14.34
N THR A 103 1.33 16.54 13.16
CA THR A 103 0.99 17.93 12.87
C THR A 103 -0.46 18.01 12.40
N PRO A 104 -1.18 19.12 12.64
CA PRO A 104 -2.52 19.30 12.08
C PRO A 104 -2.50 19.15 10.56
N GLN A 105 -3.41 18.33 10.04
CA GLN A 105 -3.62 18.09 8.61
C GLN A 105 -5.12 18.25 8.32
N PRO A 106 -5.51 18.63 7.09
CA PRO A 106 -6.91 18.61 6.69
C PRO A 106 -7.51 17.19 6.82
N ALA A 107 -8.42 17.04 7.77
CA ALA A 107 -9.14 15.79 8.06
C ALA A 107 -10.61 15.91 7.67
N PHE A 108 -10.87 16.42 6.46
CA PHE A 108 -12.23 16.69 5.97
C PHE A 108 -13.15 15.48 6.03
N GLN A 109 -12.59 14.27 5.88
CA GLN A 109 -13.33 13.00 6.00
C GLN A 109 -14.02 12.84 7.37
N LEU A 110 -13.46 13.42 8.45
CA LEU A 110 -14.07 13.36 9.79
C LEU A 110 -15.27 14.30 9.96
N GLN A 111 -15.46 15.22 9.01
CA GLN A 111 -16.57 16.18 9.00
C GLN A 111 -17.68 15.79 8.01
N GLN A 112 -17.48 14.70 7.26
CA GLN A 112 -18.46 14.21 6.29
C GLN A 112 -19.57 13.43 7.00
N LYS A 113 -20.77 13.46 6.42
CA LYS A 113 -21.88 12.59 6.87
C LYS A 113 -21.73 11.17 6.32
N THR A 114 -21.27 11.08 5.08
CA THR A 114 -21.01 9.82 4.38
C THR A 114 -19.71 9.21 4.88
N THR A 115 -19.73 7.93 5.21
CA THR A 115 -18.55 7.13 5.56
C THR A 115 -17.78 6.69 4.32
N TYR A 116 -16.49 6.39 4.46
CA TYR A 116 -15.69 5.89 3.33
C TYR A 116 -16.24 4.56 2.75
N LEU A 117 -16.80 3.67 3.58
CA LEU A 117 -17.41 2.42 3.13
C LEU A 117 -18.68 2.65 2.30
N GLU A 118 -19.47 3.68 2.62
CA GLU A 118 -20.62 4.07 1.80
C GLU A 118 -20.17 4.59 0.42
N VAL A 119 -19.08 5.35 0.36
CA VAL A 119 -18.50 5.77 -0.93
C VAL A 119 -17.96 4.57 -1.71
N VAL A 120 -17.22 3.66 -1.06
CA VAL A 120 -16.73 2.42 -1.69
C VAL A 120 -17.89 1.62 -2.28
N LYS A 121 -18.96 1.41 -1.49
CA LYS A 121 -20.16 0.71 -1.95
C LYS A 121 -20.80 1.41 -3.16
N ALA A 122 -20.99 2.72 -3.10
CA ALA A 122 -21.58 3.49 -4.21
C ALA A 122 -20.72 3.42 -5.49
N LEU A 123 -19.40 3.49 -5.38
CA LEU A 123 -18.48 3.35 -6.51
C LEU A 123 -18.60 1.97 -7.16
N LEU A 124 -18.65 0.90 -6.35
CA LEU A 124 -18.81 -0.47 -6.86
C LEU A 124 -20.18 -0.68 -7.53
N GLU A 125 -21.26 -0.14 -6.96
CA GLU A 125 -22.59 -0.12 -7.57
C GLU A 125 -22.58 0.61 -8.93
N ALA A 126 -21.80 1.69 -9.03
CA ALA A 126 -21.54 2.44 -10.26
C ALA A 126 -20.51 1.79 -11.20
N LYS A 127 -20.15 0.50 -10.99
CA LYS A 127 -19.23 -0.28 -11.84
C LYS A 127 -17.78 0.23 -11.84
N ALA A 128 -17.31 0.76 -10.72
CA ALA A 128 -15.87 0.93 -10.51
C ALA A 128 -15.16 -0.43 -10.59
N ASP A 129 -14.04 -0.50 -11.32
CA ASP A 129 -13.22 -1.71 -11.42
C ASP A 129 -12.49 -1.99 -10.09
N PRO A 130 -12.82 -3.08 -9.36
CA PRO A 130 -12.17 -3.41 -8.10
C PRO A 130 -10.74 -3.94 -8.27
N ASN A 131 -10.31 -4.21 -9.51
CA ASN A 131 -8.99 -4.75 -9.86
C ASN A 131 -8.08 -3.71 -10.51
N VAL A 132 -8.45 -2.42 -10.50
CA VAL A 132 -7.56 -1.33 -10.92
C VAL A 132 -6.21 -1.43 -10.21
N ARG A 133 -5.13 -1.18 -10.94
CA ARG A 133 -3.76 -1.31 -10.43
C ARG A 133 -3.04 0.02 -10.52
N LEU A 134 -2.37 0.40 -9.44
CA LEU A 134 -1.43 1.51 -9.50
C LEU A 134 -0.31 1.22 -10.50
N LYS A 135 0.14 2.25 -11.23
CA LYS A 135 1.31 2.19 -12.11
C LYS A 135 2.62 2.49 -11.37
N ARG A 136 2.54 3.23 -10.27
CA ARG A 136 3.68 3.64 -9.43
C ARG A 136 3.21 3.94 -8.01
N ASN A 137 4.13 3.98 -7.05
CA ASN A 137 3.85 4.44 -5.70
C ASN A 137 3.29 5.87 -5.71
N LEU A 138 2.21 6.14 -4.97
CA LEU A 138 1.67 7.50 -4.89
C LEU A 138 2.55 8.33 -3.96
N TRP A 139 2.83 9.57 -4.36
CA TRP A 139 3.69 10.46 -3.56
C TRP A 139 3.08 10.82 -2.19
N TYR A 140 1.76 10.66 -2.03
CA TYR A 140 1.02 10.85 -0.79
C TYR A 140 0.63 9.54 -0.07
N THR A 141 1.14 8.38 -0.51
CA THR A 141 0.90 7.09 0.20
C THR A 141 1.76 6.94 1.45
N THR A 142 2.92 7.60 1.49
CA THR A 142 3.87 7.51 2.60
C THR A 142 4.33 8.91 3.02
N TYR A 143 4.39 9.16 4.32
CA TYR A 143 5.05 10.33 4.87
C TYR A 143 6.55 10.02 5.09
N ASN A 144 7.44 10.99 4.82
CA ASN A 144 8.89 10.90 5.02
C ASN A 144 9.66 9.81 4.22
N ARG A 145 10.10 10.14 3.00
CA ARG A 145 11.17 9.43 2.26
C ARG A 145 10.94 7.92 2.03
N ASP A 146 9.69 7.45 1.97
CA ASP A 146 9.36 6.03 1.72
C ASP A 146 9.98 5.09 2.78
N ASN A 147 9.90 5.49 4.05
CA ASN A 147 10.50 4.74 5.17
C ASN A 147 9.76 3.45 5.54
N LEU A 148 8.56 3.19 4.99
CA LEU A 148 7.85 1.91 5.13
C LEU A 148 8.50 0.81 4.27
N ARG A 149 9.26 1.19 3.24
CA ARG A 149 9.89 0.28 2.26
C ARG A 149 8.92 -0.67 1.57
N VAL A 150 7.65 -0.25 1.44
CA VAL A 150 6.63 -0.97 0.67
C VAL A 150 6.32 -0.15 -0.56
N ASP A 151 6.63 -0.71 -1.73
CA ASP A 151 6.23 -0.12 -3.01
C ASP A 151 4.82 -0.57 -3.38
N PHE A 152 3.90 0.39 -3.53
CA PHE A 152 2.52 0.17 -3.90
C PHE A 152 2.29 0.11 -5.41
N ALA A 153 3.32 0.20 -6.26
CA ALA A 153 3.17 -0.07 -7.69
C ALA A 153 2.48 -1.43 -7.90
N GLY A 154 1.45 -1.47 -8.73
CA GLY A 154 0.64 -2.67 -8.97
C GLY A 154 -0.42 -2.99 -7.92
N ALA A 155 -0.49 -2.26 -6.80
CA ALA A 155 -1.49 -2.47 -5.76
C ALA A 155 -2.91 -2.27 -6.27
N THR A 156 -3.81 -3.16 -5.84
CA THR A 156 -5.25 -3.07 -6.07
C THR A 156 -5.99 -2.46 -4.87
N PRO A 157 -7.25 -2.04 -5.02
CA PRO A 157 -8.14 -1.74 -3.90
C PRO A 157 -8.15 -2.85 -2.84
N PHE A 158 -8.19 -4.12 -3.26
CA PHE A 158 -8.17 -5.25 -2.33
C PHE A 158 -6.85 -5.32 -1.56
N PHE A 159 -5.71 -5.16 -2.23
CA PHE A 159 -4.40 -5.08 -1.57
C PHE A 159 -4.38 -3.93 -0.55
N ARG A 160 -4.91 -2.75 -0.90
CA ARG A 160 -4.92 -1.59 -0.02
C ARG A 160 -5.77 -1.82 1.24
N ALA A 161 -6.92 -2.48 1.10
CA ALA A 161 -7.78 -2.88 2.22
C ALA A 161 -7.09 -3.93 3.10
N ALA A 162 -6.42 -4.93 2.50
CA ALA A 162 -5.64 -5.93 3.23
C ALA A 162 -4.48 -5.30 4.02
N TYR A 163 -3.77 -4.34 3.43
CA TYR A 163 -2.72 -3.58 4.12
C TYR A 163 -3.27 -2.86 5.35
N ALA A 164 -4.46 -2.25 5.22
CA ALA A 164 -5.15 -1.60 6.34
C ALA A 164 -5.80 -2.58 7.35
N THR A 165 -5.72 -3.90 7.13
CA THR A 165 -6.46 -4.94 7.89
C THR A 165 -7.98 -4.76 7.90
N ASP A 166 -8.51 -4.09 6.85
CA ASP A 166 -9.91 -3.70 6.72
C ASP A 166 -10.77 -4.82 6.08
N VAL A 167 -11.18 -5.77 6.93
CA VAL A 167 -12.03 -6.91 6.53
C VAL A 167 -13.37 -6.48 5.91
N PRO A 168 -14.11 -5.50 6.46
CA PRO A 168 -15.32 -4.99 5.81
C PRO A 168 -15.09 -4.52 4.37
N ALA A 169 -14.05 -3.72 4.11
CA ALA A 169 -13.73 -3.28 2.75
C ALA A 169 -13.31 -4.46 1.86
N MET A 170 -12.49 -5.40 2.36
CA MET A 170 -12.12 -6.61 1.61
C MET A 170 -13.34 -7.41 1.16
N LYS A 171 -14.33 -7.60 2.05
CA LYS A 171 -15.59 -8.29 1.73
C LYS A 171 -16.42 -7.58 0.66
N LEU A 172 -16.54 -6.24 0.75
CA LEU A 172 -17.24 -5.45 -0.27
C LEU A 172 -16.57 -5.57 -1.65
N LEU A 173 -15.24 -5.47 -1.68
CA LEU A 173 -14.46 -5.57 -2.92
C LEU A 173 -14.58 -6.97 -3.55
N LEU A 174 -14.52 -8.03 -2.75
CA LEU A 174 -14.72 -9.41 -3.23
C LEU A 174 -16.12 -9.63 -3.78
N ALA A 175 -17.16 -9.12 -3.10
CA ALA A 175 -18.53 -9.19 -3.58
C ALA A 175 -18.72 -8.48 -4.93
N ALA A 176 -17.85 -7.51 -5.25
CA ALA A 176 -17.83 -6.81 -6.52
C ALA A 176 -16.87 -7.41 -7.58
N GLY A 177 -16.17 -8.51 -7.27
CA GLY A 177 -15.30 -9.21 -8.21
C GLY A 177 -13.80 -8.88 -8.11
N ALA A 178 -13.33 -8.37 -6.97
CA ALA A 178 -11.89 -8.25 -6.73
C ALA A 178 -11.18 -9.62 -6.75
N ASP A 179 -9.98 -9.69 -7.32
CA ASP A 179 -9.10 -10.86 -7.23
C ASP A 179 -8.07 -10.64 -6.10
N PRO A 180 -8.15 -11.40 -4.99
CA PRO A 180 -7.25 -11.25 -3.85
C PRO A 180 -5.83 -11.74 -4.13
N ARG A 181 -5.60 -12.42 -5.26
CA ARG A 181 -4.31 -13.02 -5.64
C ARG A 181 -3.42 -12.04 -6.42
N ILE A 182 -3.93 -10.87 -6.79
CA ILE A 182 -3.13 -9.86 -7.50
C ILE A 182 -2.11 -9.26 -6.52
N ALA A 183 -0.82 -9.50 -6.81
CA ALA A 183 0.29 -8.88 -6.09
C ALA A 183 0.55 -7.44 -6.57
N THR A 184 1.24 -6.66 -5.72
CA THR A 184 2.00 -5.50 -6.19
C THR A 184 3.09 -5.92 -7.17
N ILE A 185 3.85 -4.98 -7.69
CA ILE A 185 4.93 -5.21 -8.64
C ILE A 185 6.27 -5.11 -7.90
N ARG A 186 7.18 -6.04 -8.18
CA ARG A 186 8.57 -5.96 -7.72
C ARG A 186 9.25 -4.74 -8.37
N PRO A 187 9.71 -3.75 -7.60
CA PRO A 187 10.38 -2.58 -8.16
C PRO A 187 11.74 -2.96 -8.73
N ALA A 188 12.18 -2.23 -9.74
CA ALA A 188 13.55 -2.32 -10.23
C ALA A 188 14.55 -1.89 -9.11
N PRO A 189 15.76 -2.48 -9.08
CA PRO A 189 16.78 -2.07 -8.11
C PRO A 189 17.05 -0.57 -8.21
N ARG A 190 17.01 0.15 -7.08
CA ARG A 190 17.46 1.55 -7.04
C ARG A 190 18.96 1.60 -7.30
N ALA A 191 19.38 2.20 -8.42
CA ALA A 191 20.79 2.46 -8.68
C ALA A 191 21.38 3.29 -7.53
N ARG A 192 22.46 2.79 -6.89
CA ARG A 192 23.14 3.56 -5.83
C ARG A 192 23.80 4.77 -6.47
N ARG A 193 23.28 5.98 -6.19
CA ARG A 193 23.91 7.25 -6.58
C ARG A 193 25.28 7.32 -5.90
N GLY A 194 26.36 7.21 -6.67
CA GLY A 194 27.75 7.30 -6.19
C GLY A 194 28.56 5.99 -6.13
N SER A 195 28.05 4.85 -6.63
CA SER A 195 28.91 3.70 -6.92
C SER A 195 29.54 3.89 -8.29
N SER A 196 30.68 4.56 -8.36
CA SER A 196 31.52 4.68 -9.56
C SER A 196 32.21 3.36 -9.95
N ASP A 197 31.86 2.25 -9.31
CA ASP A 197 32.49 0.98 -9.59
C ASP A 197 31.50 0.10 -10.31
N GLY A 198 31.70 -0.06 -11.62
CA GLY A 198 31.16 -1.13 -12.45
C GLY A 198 31.68 -2.52 -12.04
N ALA A 199 31.88 -2.74 -10.74
CA ALA A 199 32.10 -4.07 -10.20
C ALA A 199 30.75 -4.79 -10.25
N ALA A 200 30.62 -5.70 -11.21
CA ALA A 200 29.63 -6.76 -11.16
C ALA A 200 29.74 -7.41 -9.78
N THR A 201 28.85 -7.04 -8.86
CA THR A 201 28.74 -7.70 -7.57
C THR A 201 28.32 -9.12 -7.91
N THR A 202 29.23 -10.08 -7.70
CA THR A 202 28.89 -11.50 -7.76
C THR A 202 27.57 -11.69 -7.02
N PRO A 203 26.52 -12.25 -7.65
CA PRO A 203 25.23 -12.40 -7.00
C PRO A 203 25.44 -13.14 -5.69
N ARG A 204 25.15 -12.47 -4.56
CA ARG A 204 25.21 -13.12 -3.26
C ARG A 204 24.30 -14.34 -3.34
N ALA A 205 24.83 -15.51 -2.95
CA ALA A 205 24.06 -16.74 -2.96
C ALA A 205 22.72 -16.51 -2.23
N ASP A 206 21.61 -16.85 -2.88
CA ASP A 206 20.27 -16.72 -2.32
C ASP A 206 20.00 -17.90 -1.38
N PRO A 207 19.98 -17.69 -0.06
CA PRO A 207 19.82 -18.77 0.91
C PRO A 207 18.38 -19.23 1.05
N SER A 208 17.41 -18.58 0.40
CA SER A 208 15.99 -18.96 0.48
C SER A 208 15.64 -20.18 -0.36
N GLY A 209 16.48 -20.53 -1.33
CA GLY A 209 16.21 -21.60 -2.31
C GLY A 209 15.08 -21.28 -3.31
N GLN A 210 14.55 -20.05 -3.31
CA GLN A 210 13.45 -19.65 -4.18
C GLN A 210 13.93 -19.19 -5.56
N PRO A 211 13.22 -19.51 -6.66
CA PRO A 211 13.52 -18.96 -7.98
C PRO A 211 13.55 -17.43 -7.95
N PRO A 212 14.46 -16.76 -8.68
CA PRO A 212 14.49 -15.30 -8.71
C PRO A 212 13.19 -14.73 -9.28
N VAL A 213 12.68 -13.67 -8.66
CA VAL A 213 11.53 -12.93 -9.19
C VAL A 213 12.06 -11.85 -10.12
N PRO A 214 11.67 -11.78 -11.41
CA PRO A 214 12.17 -10.75 -12.33
C PRO A 214 11.69 -9.34 -11.96
N ASP A 215 12.39 -8.31 -12.42
CA ASP A 215 11.91 -6.92 -12.31
C ASP A 215 10.56 -6.79 -13.01
N GLY A 216 9.59 -6.09 -12.40
CA GLY A 216 8.23 -6.05 -12.92
C GLY A 216 7.38 -7.30 -12.60
N GLY A 217 7.98 -8.35 -12.01
CA GLY A 217 7.28 -9.54 -11.54
C GLY A 217 6.43 -9.32 -10.29
N PRO A 218 5.81 -10.38 -9.73
CA PRO A 218 5.00 -10.29 -8.53
C PRO A 218 5.79 -9.77 -7.33
N GLY A 219 5.28 -8.72 -6.69
CA GLY A 219 5.87 -8.09 -5.51
C GLY A 219 5.32 -8.69 -4.22
N VAL A 220 4.37 -7.98 -3.62
CA VAL A 220 3.79 -8.27 -2.31
C VAL A 220 2.34 -8.69 -2.48
N LEU A 221 1.97 -9.83 -1.90
CA LEU A 221 0.58 -10.34 -1.85
C LEU A 221 -0.23 -9.75 -0.68
N ALA A 222 -1.56 -9.86 -0.76
CA ALA A 222 -2.48 -9.40 0.27
C ALA A 222 -2.21 -10.02 1.66
N ILE A 223 -1.78 -11.29 1.74
CA ILE A 223 -1.45 -11.92 3.03
C ILE A 223 -0.20 -11.33 3.68
N HIS A 224 0.78 -10.87 2.90
CA HIS A 224 1.93 -10.14 3.42
C HIS A 224 1.51 -8.74 3.90
N ALA A 225 0.63 -8.08 3.16
CA ALA A 225 0.04 -6.81 3.55
C ALA A 225 -0.68 -6.93 4.91
N ALA A 226 -1.57 -7.92 5.05
CA ALA A 226 -2.34 -8.18 6.26
C ALA A 226 -1.55 -8.80 7.41
N SER A 227 -0.30 -9.25 7.21
CA SER A 227 0.60 -9.74 8.27
C SER A 227 1.67 -8.74 8.69
N GLY A 228 1.78 -7.60 8.00
CA GLY A 228 2.57 -6.46 8.45
C GLY A 228 3.84 -6.20 7.65
N VAL A 229 3.83 -6.45 6.34
CA VAL A 229 4.93 -6.03 5.46
C VAL A 229 5.31 -4.57 5.71
N GLY A 230 6.61 -4.33 5.88
CA GLY A 230 7.18 -3.02 6.24
C GLY A 230 7.53 -2.85 7.73
N TYR A 231 6.90 -3.57 8.67
CA TYR A 231 7.08 -3.34 10.13
C TYR A 231 8.50 -3.60 10.64
N GLY A 232 9.23 -4.56 10.06
CA GLY A 232 10.62 -4.88 10.43
C GLY A 232 11.64 -4.56 9.34
N GLN A 233 11.22 -3.83 8.31
CA GLN A 233 12.03 -3.60 7.10
C GLN A 233 12.41 -2.13 6.93
N GLY A 234 11.70 -1.21 7.58
CA GLY A 234 11.86 0.22 7.41
C GLY A 234 11.87 1.02 8.72
N PHE A 235 12.39 2.25 8.66
CA PHE A 235 12.52 3.13 9.83
C PHE A 235 11.18 3.64 10.39
N ALA A 236 10.15 3.67 9.54
CA ALA A 236 8.83 4.21 9.86
C ALA A 236 7.74 3.14 9.80
N ALA A 237 8.13 1.86 9.89
CA ALA A 237 7.24 0.74 10.18
C ALA A 237 6.06 1.06 11.11
N ASN A 238 6.33 1.86 12.14
CA ASN A 238 5.37 2.29 13.16
C ASN A 238 4.36 3.35 12.69
N ASP A 239 4.52 3.90 11.50
CA ASP A 239 3.60 4.90 10.91
C ASP A 239 2.46 4.22 10.13
N HIS A 240 2.42 2.89 10.08
CA HIS A 240 1.35 2.15 9.44
C HIS A 240 0.02 2.35 10.18
N ARG A 241 -0.98 2.90 9.49
CA ARG A 241 -2.38 2.95 9.95
C ARG A 241 -3.19 1.76 9.43
N HIS A 242 -3.88 1.11 10.36
CA HIS A 242 -4.70 -0.08 10.12
C HIS A 242 -5.90 -0.08 11.07
N VAL A 243 -6.86 -0.98 10.86
CA VAL A 243 -7.98 -1.21 11.77
C VAL A 243 -7.46 -1.70 13.13
N THR A 244 -7.92 -1.09 14.23
CA THR A 244 -7.58 -1.53 15.59
C THR A 244 -7.94 -3.01 15.76
N ASP A 245 -7.02 -3.80 16.31
CA ASP A 245 -7.16 -5.24 16.49
C ASP A 245 -7.45 -6.04 15.19
N GLY A 246 -7.22 -5.43 14.01
CA GLY A 246 -7.58 -6.01 12.72
C GLY A 246 -6.60 -7.05 12.17
N TRP A 247 -5.37 -7.13 12.70
CA TRP A 247 -4.31 -8.02 12.20
C TRP A 247 -4.76 -9.49 12.11
N LEU A 248 -5.06 -10.12 13.26
CA LEU A 248 -5.46 -11.52 13.30
C LEU A 248 -6.79 -11.78 12.56
N PRO A 249 -7.84 -10.96 12.69
CA PRO A 249 -9.04 -11.07 11.87
C PRO A 249 -8.78 -11.03 10.36
N ALA A 250 -7.91 -10.13 9.89
CA ALA A 250 -7.60 -10.00 8.47
C ALA A 250 -6.86 -11.22 7.94
N VAL A 251 -5.85 -11.72 8.65
CA VAL A 251 -5.15 -12.94 8.24
C VAL A 251 -6.07 -14.15 8.30
N LYS A 252 -6.89 -14.30 9.34
CA LYS A 252 -7.91 -15.36 9.41
C LYS A 252 -8.85 -15.32 8.21
N TYR A 253 -9.34 -14.14 7.85
CA TYR A 253 -10.19 -13.97 6.68
C TYR A 253 -9.50 -14.45 5.39
N LEU A 254 -8.25 -14.02 5.15
CA LEU A 254 -7.50 -14.44 3.96
C LEU A 254 -7.21 -15.95 3.92
N VAL A 255 -6.90 -16.55 5.07
CA VAL A 255 -6.52 -17.98 5.15
C VAL A 255 -7.74 -18.89 5.15
N GLU A 256 -8.75 -18.60 5.95
CA GLU A 256 -9.88 -19.50 6.21
C GLU A 256 -10.99 -19.34 5.17
N GLU A 257 -11.27 -18.10 4.72
CA GLU A 257 -12.35 -17.85 3.77
C GLU A 257 -11.84 -17.83 2.32
N LEU A 258 -10.61 -17.34 2.08
CA LEU A 258 -10.05 -17.24 0.73
C LEU A 258 -9.02 -18.32 0.39
N GLY A 259 -8.66 -19.18 1.34
CA GLY A 259 -7.72 -20.27 1.12
C GLY A 259 -6.30 -19.81 0.79
N THR A 260 -5.89 -18.65 1.29
CA THR A 260 -4.56 -18.10 0.98
C THR A 260 -3.46 -18.93 1.64
N ASP A 261 -2.41 -19.25 0.87
CA ASP A 261 -1.24 -20.00 1.36
C ASP A 261 -0.49 -19.21 2.44
N VAL A 262 -0.39 -19.81 3.64
CA VAL A 262 0.33 -19.25 4.80
C VAL A 262 1.85 -19.25 4.62
N ASN A 263 2.36 -19.99 3.62
CA ASN A 263 3.77 -20.07 3.26
C ASN A 263 4.13 -19.26 2.01
N ALA A 264 3.19 -18.46 1.48
CA ALA A 264 3.43 -17.57 0.36
C ALA A 264 4.68 -16.71 0.62
N ARG A 265 5.43 -16.44 -0.46
CA ARG A 265 6.69 -15.69 -0.41
C ARG A 265 6.55 -14.38 -1.17
N ASP A 266 6.89 -13.26 -0.54
CA ASP A 266 7.06 -12.00 -1.25
C ASP A 266 8.37 -11.98 -2.07
N PHE A 267 8.60 -10.91 -2.83
CA PHE A 267 9.80 -10.81 -3.67
C PHE A 267 11.13 -10.81 -2.90
N ASN A 268 11.13 -10.53 -1.59
CA ASN A 268 12.29 -10.64 -0.70
C ASN A 268 12.40 -12.03 -0.05
N GLY A 269 11.45 -12.92 -0.32
CA GLY A 269 11.39 -14.26 0.24
C GLY A 269 10.80 -14.32 1.65
N TYR A 270 10.17 -13.26 2.15
CA TYR A 270 9.51 -13.29 3.45
C TYR A 270 8.16 -14.00 3.35
N THR A 271 7.82 -14.74 4.40
CA THR A 271 6.50 -15.32 4.62
C THR A 271 5.64 -14.41 5.50
N PRO A 272 4.31 -14.64 5.60
CA PRO A 272 3.47 -14.01 6.62
C PRO A 272 4.04 -14.12 8.05
N LEU A 273 4.70 -15.25 8.37
CA LEU A 273 5.30 -15.47 9.68
C LEU A 273 6.50 -14.55 9.95
N HIS A 274 7.30 -14.22 8.93
CA HIS A 274 8.37 -13.22 9.06
C HIS A 274 7.81 -11.83 9.41
N HIS A 275 6.71 -11.42 8.77
CA HIS A 275 6.08 -10.12 9.04
C HIS A 275 5.43 -10.09 10.43
N ALA A 276 4.81 -11.19 10.88
CA ALA A 276 4.29 -11.32 12.24
C ALA A 276 5.42 -11.26 13.30
N ALA A 277 6.54 -11.94 13.05
CA ALA A 277 7.72 -11.92 13.91
C ALA A 277 8.31 -10.51 14.04
N ALA A 278 8.38 -9.75 12.95
CA ALA A 278 8.82 -8.36 12.94
C ALA A 278 7.96 -7.41 13.79
N ARG A 279 6.75 -7.82 14.18
CA ARG A 279 5.82 -7.07 15.03
C ARG A 279 5.79 -7.58 16.48
N GLY A 280 6.49 -8.67 16.78
CA GLY A 280 6.36 -9.36 18.07
C GLY A 280 4.99 -10.00 18.31
N ASP A 281 4.24 -10.28 17.24
CA ASP A 281 2.84 -10.74 17.35
C ASP A 281 2.77 -12.27 17.58
N ASN A 282 2.94 -12.67 18.84
CA ASN A 282 2.93 -14.07 19.25
C ASN A 282 1.59 -14.78 18.93
N ALA A 283 0.46 -14.07 19.02
CA ALA A 283 -0.84 -14.64 18.73
C ALA A 283 -0.99 -14.98 17.24
N MET A 284 -0.54 -14.08 16.36
CA MET A 284 -0.48 -14.34 14.92
C MET A 284 0.49 -15.46 14.58
N ILE A 285 1.67 -15.50 15.20
CA ILE A 285 2.67 -16.56 14.96
C ILE A 285 2.06 -17.92 15.31
N GLN A 286 1.47 -18.06 16.50
CA GLN A 286 0.83 -19.31 16.91
C GLN A 286 -0.29 -19.72 15.96
N TYR A 287 -1.09 -18.75 15.52
CA TYR A 287 -2.15 -19.00 14.53
C TYR A 287 -1.57 -19.50 13.20
N LEU A 288 -0.59 -18.81 12.61
CA LEU A 288 0.01 -19.21 11.33
C LEU A 288 0.65 -20.61 11.43
N VAL A 289 1.34 -20.90 12.53
CA VAL A 289 1.91 -22.24 12.79
C VAL A 289 0.82 -23.31 12.88
N SER A 290 -0.30 -23.01 13.54
CA SER A 290 -1.46 -23.93 13.58
C SER A 290 -2.07 -24.21 12.20
N LYS A 291 -1.81 -23.35 11.21
CA LYS A 291 -2.21 -23.51 9.82
C LYS A 291 -1.09 -24.08 8.92
N GLY A 292 0.03 -24.52 9.50
CA GLY A 292 1.13 -25.16 8.78
C GLY A 292 2.18 -24.20 8.23
N ALA A 293 2.32 -23.00 8.81
CA ALA A 293 3.41 -22.09 8.43
C ALA A 293 4.78 -22.68 8.82
N ASP A 294 5.72 -22.63 7.88
CA ASP A 294 7.12 -23.03 8.07
C ASP A 294 7.87 -21.97 8.86
N VAL A 295 8.17 -22.29 10.12
CA VAL A 295 8.91 -21.42 11.05
C VAL A 295 10.39 -21.34 10.68
N THR A 296 10.92 -22.33 9.95
CA THR A 296 12.34 -22.43 9.58
C THR A 296 12.67 -21.69 8.28
N ALA A 297 11.66 -21.12 7.63
CA ALA A 297 11.77 -20.35 6.41
C ALA A 297 12.87 -19.27 6.50
N VAL A 298 13.66 -19.15 5.43
CA VAL A 298 14.73 -18.14 5.29
C VAL A 298 14.40 -17.21 4.12
N SER A 299 14.63 -15.91 4.30
CA SER A 299 14.48 -14.88 3.26
C SER A 299 15.67 -14.86 2.29
N ARG A 300 15.57 -14.11 1.18
CA ARG A 300 16.67 -13.96 0.21
C ARG A 300 17.89 -13.22 0.77
N SER A 301 17.72 -12.46 1.85
CA SER A 301 18.81 -11.80 2.57
C SER A 301 19.45 -12.71 3.63
N GLY A 302 18.89 -13.90 3.87
CA GLY A 302 19.35 -14.87 4.87
C GLY A 302 18.77 -14.66 6.26
N GLN A 303 17.65 -13.94 6.39
CA GLN A 303 16.97 -13.73 7.67
C GLN A 303 16.01 -14.88 7.92
N THR A 304 16.06 -15.43 9.11
CA THR A 304 15.06 -16.38 9.61
C THR A 304 13.87 -15.63 10.22
N THR A 305 12.84 -16.37 10.61
CA THR A 305 11.70 -15.79 11.31
C THR A 305 12.12 -15.25 12.69
N ALA A 306 12.99 -15.96 13.44
CA ALA A 306 13.55 -15.46 14.70
C ALA A 306 14.40 -14.19 14.52
N ASP A 307 15.16 -14.07 13.41
CA ASP A 307 15.93 -12.86 13.14
C ASP A 307 15.03 -11.63 12.98
N MET A 308 13.82 -11.81 12.43
CA MET A 308 12.87 -10.70 12.28
C MET A 308 12.36 -10.18 13.62
N ALA A 309 12.19 -11.05 14.62
CA ALA A 309 11.85 -10.65 15.98
C ALA A 309 13.04 -10.05 16.75
N ASN A 310 14.27 -10.36 16.33
CA ASN A 310 15.51 -9.94 16.99
C ASN A 310 16.06 -8.57 16.50
N GLY A 311 15.22 -7.71 15.93
CA GLY A 311 15.62 -6.36 15.51
C GLY A 311 16.61 -6.33 14.32
N PRO A 312 16.18 -6.75 13.11
CA PRO A 312 17.06 -6.78 11.94
C PRO A 312 17.35 -5.39 11.34
N VAL A 313 16.70 -4.35 11.85
CA VAL A 313 16.82 -2.96 11.41
C VAL A 313 17.10 -2.08 12.63
N GLN A 314 17.98 -1.09 12.46
CA GLN A 314 18.35 -0.16 13.51
C GLN A 314 17.10 0.55 14.09
N ARG A 315 17.04 0.72 15.41
CA ARG A 315 15.98 1.42 16.19
C ARG A 315 14.67 0.66 16.42
N ILE A 316 14.56 -0.61 16.04
CA ILE A 316 13.46 -1.49 16.47
C ILE A 316 13.97 -2.37 17.61
N SER A 317 13.46 -2.22 18.82
CA SER A 317 13.87 -3.07 19.94
C SER A 317 13.49 -4.54 19.71
N PRO A 318 14.36 -5.51 20.05
CA PRO A 318 14.05 -6.93 19.93
C PRO A 318 12.83 -7.34 20.77
N TYR A 319 11.99 -8.21 20.22
CA TYR A 319 10.89 -8.85 20.92
C TYR A 319 11.37 -10.16 21.54
N LEU A 320 12.01 -10.10 22.71
CA LEU A 320 12.70 -11.25 23.30
C LEU A 320 11.80 -12.46 23.55
N ASP A 321 10.55 -12.25 23.95
CA ASP A 321 9.60 -13.35 24.16
C ASP A 321 9.18 -13.99 22.83
N THR A 322 9.09 -13.20 21.76
CA THR A 322 8.85 -13.70 20.40
C THR A 322 10.05 -14.47 19.86
N VAL A 323 11.27 -14.00 20.13
CA VAL A 323 12.51 -14.73 19.79
C VAL A 323 12.51 -16.11 20.45
N LYS A 324 12.27 -16.17 21.77
CA LYS A 324 12.18 -17.45 22.51
C LYS A 324 11.08 -18.36 21.97
N LEU A 325 9.91 -17.79 21.63
CA LEU A 325 8.82 -18.55 21.02
C LEU A 325 9.28 -19.18 19.70
N LEU A 326 9.84 -18.38 18.80
CA LEU A 326 10.29 -18.86 17.48
C LEU A 326 11.43 -19.87 17.58
N GLU A 327 12.37 -19.69 18.52
CA GLU A 327 13.43 -20.66 18.82
C GLU A 327 12.85 -21.98 19.32
N SER A 328 11.87 -21.94 20.25
CA SER A 328 11.21 -23.16 20.74
C SER A 328 10.37 -23.87 19.67
N LEU A 329 9.93 -23.15 18.65
CA LEU A 329 9.25 -23.67 17.46
C LEU A 329 10.22 -24.11 16.35
N GLY A 330 11.53 -23.99 16.55
CA GLY A 330 12.57 -24.51 15.65
C GLY A 330 13.21 -23.49 14.70
N SER A 331 12.87 -22.20 14.77
CA SER A 331 13.62 -21.17 14.03
C SER A 331 14.97 -20.94 14.65
N LYS A 332 16.01 -20.91 13.81
CA LYS A 332 17.35 -20.51 14.23
C LYS A 332 17.44 -18.99 14.36
N ASN A 333 17.95 -18.49 15.48
CA ASN A 333 18.36 -17.09 15.62
C ASN A 333 19.83 -16.95 15.22
N ASN A 334 20.14 -16.08 14.26
CA ASN A 334 21.52 -15.86 13.83
C ASN A 334 22.28 -14.88 14.74
N HIS A 335 21.61 -14.31 15.76
CA HIS A 335 22.17 -13.35 16.72
C HIS A 335 22.81 -12.11 16.07
N LYS A 336 22.26 -11.68 14.93
CA LYS A 336 22.69 -10.49 14.17
C LYS A 336 21.78 -9.29 14.43
N CYS A 337 21.41 -9.08 15.68
CA CYS A 337 20.62 -7.93 16.07
C CYS A 337 21.37 -6.63 15.73
N VAL A 338 20.69 -5.69 15.06
CA VAL A 338 21.28 -4.40 14.62
C VAL A 338 20.96 -3.27 15.62
N SER A 339 19.96 -3.49 16.48
CA SER A 339 19.48 -2.55 17.50
C SER A 339 19.96 -2.86 18.91
N CYS A 340 20.66 -3.98 19.06
CA CYS A 340 21.45 -4.36 20.22
C CYS A 340 22.86 -3.76 20.04
#